data_AF-A0A6C0L8Y5-F1
#
_entry.id   AF-A0A6C0L8Y5-F1
#
_cell.length_a   1.000
_cell.length_b   1.000
_cell.length_c   1.000
_cell.angle_alpha   90.00
_cell.angle_beta   90.00
_cell.angle_gamma   90.00
#
_symmetry.space_group_name_H-M   'P 1'
#
loop_
_entity.id
_entity.type
_entity.pdbx_description
1 polymer ?
#
loop_
_entity_poly.entity_id
_entity_poly.type
_entity_poly.pdbx_seq_one_letter_code
_entity_poly.pdbx_strand_id
1 'polypeptide(L)'
;MGCFSWIAQDTNEPIYITGYQKPGYEQHTYYMWDNKGNLWKEPDYEGYGMFGSKDYYVLLAEMNRVYGEDVTEDQKRNEGIAIEFGSNHDGIVFPNLTETSIWKWKNKQPVYHSNQGCYEGYEDDE
;
A
#
# COMPACT_ATOMS: atom_id res chain seq x y z
N MET A 1 8.51 12.60 -9.27
CA MET A 1 7.29 11.88 -8.84
C MET A 1 7.27 11.93 -7.33
N GLY A 2 6.14 12.26 -6.70
CA GLY A 2 6.03 12.30 -5.24
C GLY A 2 6.05 10.90 -4.62
N CYS A 3 6.38 10.81 -3.34
CA CYS A 3 6.21 9.60 -2.53
C CYS A 3 4.79 9.55 -1.94
N PHE A 4 4.32 8.38 -1.53
CA PHE A 4 3.05 8.22 -0.82
C PHE A 4 3.10 7.00 0.09
N SER A 5 2.20 6.97 1.07
CA SER A 5 2.09 5.85 1.98
C SER A 5 0.70 5.75 2.61
N TRP A 6 0.49 4.70 3.39
CA TRP A 6 -0.76 4.37 4.08
C TRP A 6 -0.55 4.16 5.57
N ILE A 7 -1.65 3.96 6.28
CA ILE A 7 -1.70 3.46 7.64
C ILE A 7 -1.86 1.93 7.59
N ALA A 8 -0.99 1.21 8.29
CA ALA A 8 -1.09 -0.23 8.44
C ALA A 8 -2.38 -0.60 9.20
N GLN A 9 -3.13 -1.56 8.68
CA GLN A 9 -4.50 -1.84 9.14
C GLN A 9 -4.56 -2.70 10.41
N ASP A 10 -3.45 -3.33 10.79
CA ASP A 10 -3.33 -4.15 12.00
C ASP A 10 -2.86 -3.33 13.21
N THR A 11 -1.92 -2.40 13.00
CA THR A 11 -1.33 -1.55 14.07
C THR A 11 -1.96 -0.18 14.15
N ASN A 12 -2.59 0.31 13.07
CA ASN A 12 -3.02 1.70 12.90
C ASN A 12 -1.85 2.70 13.01
N GLU A 13 -0.62 2.25 12.72
CA GLU A 13 0.57 3.09 12.62
C GLU A 13 0.86 3.40 11.13
N PRO A 14 1.56 4.50 10.83
CA PRO A 14 2.01 4.77 9.47
C PRO A 14 2.94 3.69 8.94
N ILE A 15 2.77 3.36 7.66
CA ILE A 15 3.80 2.69 6.89
C ILE A 15 4.86 3.75 6.58
N TYR A 16 5.96 3.74 7.32
CA TYR A 16 7.02 4.71 7.13
C TYR A 16 7.87 4.37 5.90
N ILE A 17 8.31 5.41 5.20
CA ILE A 17 9.40 5.28 4.23
C ILE A 17 10.68 5.03 5.02
N THR A 18 11.49 4.10 4.54
CA THR A 18 12.78 3.77 5.15
C THR A 18 13.65 5.02 5.30
N GLY A 19 14.03 5.32 6.55
CA GLY A 19 14.80 6.51 6.92
C GLY A 19 13.96 7.70 7.40
N TYR A 20 12.64 7.65 7.23
CA TYR A 20 11.69 8.71 7.59
C TYR A 20 10.70 8.29 8.71
N GLN A 21 11.03 7.24 9.46
CA GLN A 21 10.26 6.75 10.62
C GLN A 21 10.50 7.52 11.92
N LYS A 22 9.51 7.54 12.82
CA LYS A 22 9.67 8.20 14.14
C LYS A 22 10.91 7.68 14.91
N PRO A 23 11.61 8.53 15.68
CA PRO A 23 12.78 8.09 16.46
C PRO A 23 12.46 6.88 17.36
N GLY A 24 13.33 5.86 17.32
CA GLY A 24 13.16 4.64 18.11
C GLY A 24 12.15 3.63 17.55
N TYR A 25 11.63 3.84 16.34
CA TYR A 25 10.80 2.86 15.66
C TYR A 25 11.65 1.76 15.01
N GLU A 26 11.45 0.51 15.45
CA GLU A 26 12.25 -0.66 15.03
C GLU A 26 11.59 -1.49 13.93
N GLN A 27 10.41 -1.09 13.44
CA GLN A 27 9.68 -1.86 12.44
C GLN A 27 10.13 -1.46 11.03
N HIS A 28 10.67 -2.45 10.32
CA HIS A 28 11.13 -2.28 8.93
C HIS A 28 10.26 -3.07 7.93
N THR A 29 9.60 -4.14 8.36
CA THR A 29 8.85 -4.99 7.44
C THR A 29 7.38 -4.66 7.40
N TYR A 30 6.88 -4.41 6.19
CA TYR A 30 5.47 -4.31 5.86
C TYR A 30 5.03 -5.47 4.96
N TYR A 31 3.74 -5.75 4.96
CA TYR A 31 3.15 -6.83 4.19
C TYR A 31 1.93 -6.32 3.44
N MET A 32 1.83 -6.72 2.18
CA MET A 32 0.64 -6.51 1.37
C MET A 32 -0.08 -7.85 1.17
N TRP A 33 -1.41 -7.82 1.23
CA TRP A 33 -2.24 -9.02 1.17
C TRP A 33 -3.33 -8.89 0.11
N ASP A 34 -3.59 -9.96 -0.62
CA ASP A 34 -4.80 -10.07 -1.42
C ASP A 34 -5.94 -10.76 -0.65
N ASN A 35 -7.11 -10.84 -1.29
CA ASN A 35 -8.29 -11.50 -0.73
C ASN A 35 -8.25 -13.04 -0.78
N LYS A 36 -7.17 -13.62 -1.31
CA LYS A 36 -6.96 -15.08 -1.43
C LYS A 36 -5.92 -15.61 -0.44
N GLY A 37 -5.29 -14.72 0.33
CA GLY A 37 -4.26 -15.07 1.31
C GLY A 37 -2.84 -15.09 0.75
N ASN A 38 -2.62 -14.58 -0.47
CA ASN A 38 -1.27 -14.29 -0.95
C ASN A 38 -0.72 -13.08 -0.20
N LEU A 39 0.60 -13.09 0.02
CA LEU A 39 1.30 -12.03 0.74
C LEU A 39 2.58 -11.63 0.01
N TRP A 40 2.88 -10.34 0.05
CA TRP A 40 4.14 -9.77 -0.44
C TRP A 40 4.82 -9.03 0.70
N LYS A 41 6.09 -9.35 0.95
CA LYS A 41 6.89 -8.81 2.06
C LYS A 41 7.76 -7.67 1.54
N GLU A 42 7.75 -6.55 2.25
CA GLU A 42 8.56 -5.37 1.96
C GLU A 42 9.37 -4.96 3.20
N PRO A 43 10.67 -5.30 3.27
CA PRO A 43 11.52 -4.94 4.40
C PRO A 43 12.02 -3.49 4.37
N ASP A 44 11.94 -2.79 3.24
CA ASP A 44 12.53 -1.46 3.07
C ASP A 44 11.63 -0.61 2.16
N TYR A 45 10.45 -0.21 2.67
CA TYR A 45 9.48 0.52 1.87
C TYR A 45 10.03 1.89 1.41
N GLU A 46 10.01 2.13 0.10
CA GLU A 46 10.59 3.34 -0.53
C GLU A 46 9.56 4.44 -0.83
N GLY A 47 8.26 4.23 -0.54
CA GLY A 47 7.23 5.25 -0.78
C GLY A 47 6.58 5.23 -2.16
N TYR A 48 6.73 4.13 -2.92
CA TYR A 48 6.20 4.00 -4.29
C TYR A 48 5.06 2.99 -4.44
N GLY A 49 4.55 2.44 -3.34
CA GLY A 49 3.51 1.40 -3.36
C GLY A 49 3.99 0.04 -3.83
N MET A 50 5.30 -0.22 -3.78
CA MET A 50 5.90 -1.52 -4.11
C MET A 50 6.05 -2.35 -2.85
N PHE A 51 5.58 -3.60 -2.88
CA PHE A 51 5.79 -4.58 -1.82
C PHE A 51 6.26 -5.89 -2.43
N GLY A 52 7.48 -6.33 -2.14
CA GLY A 52 8.00 -7.61 -2.63
C GLY A 52 7.89 -7.76 -4.16
N SER A 53 8.25 -6.70 -4.89
CA SER A 53 8.12 -6.56 -6.35
C SER A 53 6.68 -6.50 -6.90
N LYS A 54 5.65 -6.40 -6.05
CA LYS A 54 4.26 -6.19 -6.46
C LYS A 54 3.83 -4.75 -6.20
N ASP A 55 3.34 -4.06 -7.23
CA ASP A 55 2.73 -2.73 -7.09
C ASP A 55 1.30 -2.85 -6.51
N TYR A 56 0.97 -1.99 -5.54
CA TYR A 56 -0.32 -1.96 -4.87
C TYR A 56 -1.48 -1.72 -5.84
N TYR A 57 -1.36 -0.77 -6.77
CA TYR A 57 -2.42 -0.45 -7.72
C TYR A 57 -2.57 -1.54 -8.79
N VAL A 58 -1.47 -2.15 -9.21
CA VAL A 58 -1.54 -3.35 -10.06
C VAL A 58 -2.32 -4.45 -9.34
N LEU A 59 -2.01 -4.74 -8.07
CA LEU A 59 -2.73 -5.75 -7.31
C LEU A 59 -4.22 -5.39 -7.15
N LEU A 60 -4.53 -4.12 -6.88
CA LEU A 60 -5.90 -3.63 -6.79
C LEU A 60 -6.67 -3.90 -8.10
N ALA A 61 -6.08 -3.62 -9.27
CA ALA A 61 -6.69 -3.94 -10.55
C ALA A 61 -6.89 -5.45 -10.74
N GLU A 62 -5.91 -6.27 -10.34
CA GLU A 62 -5.97 -7.73 -10.42
C GLU A 62 -7.06 -8.35 -9.55
N MET A 63 -7.20 -7.86 -8.31
CA MET A 63 -8.22 -8.33 -7.38
C MET A 63 -9.64 -8.05 -7.89
N ASN A 64 -9.81 -6.96 -8.65
CA ASN A 64 -11.10 -6.53 -9.19
C ASN A 64 -11.32 -6.92 -10.67
N ARG A 65 -10.33 -7.52 -11.34
CA ARG A 65 -10.40 -7.98 -12.74
C ARG A 65 -10.80 -6.87 -13.74
N VAL A 66 -10.36 -5.65 -13.48
CA VAL A 66 -10.71 -4.45 -14.28
C VAL A 66 -9.67 -4.14 -15.35
N TYR A 67 -9.33 -5.13 -16.18
CA TYR A 67 -8.37 -4.94 -17.25
C TYR A 67 -8.71 -5.83 -18.44
N GLY A 68 -8.34 -5.37 -19.64
CA GLY A 68 -8.52 -6.15 -20.87
C GLY A 68 -7.60 -7.37 -20.93
N GLU A 69 -7.85 -8.25 -21.90
CA GLU A 69 -6.87 -9.27 -22.28
C GLU A 69 -5.60 -8.58 -22.81
N ASP A 70 -4.41 -9.13 -22.49
CA ASP A 70 -3.10 -8.64 -22.95
C ASP A 70 -2.74 -7.18 -22.58
N VAL A 71 -3.06 -6.74 -21.37
CA VAL A 71 -2.62 -5.43 -20.85
C VAL A 71 -1.21 -5.47 -20.24
N THR A 72 -0.51 -4.34 -20.30
CA THR A 72 0.76 -4.12 -19.60
C THR A 72 0.55 -3.85 -18.11
N GLU A 73 1.60 -4.00 -17.30
CA GLU A 73 1.55 -3.64 -15.87
C GLU A 73 1.23 -2.15 -15.67
N ASP A 74 1.75 -1.26 -16.51
CA ASP A 74 1.44 0.17 -16.47
C ASP A 74 -0.05 0.45 -16.70
N GLN A 75 -0.68 -0.29 -17.62
CA GLN A 75 -2.12 -0.20 -17.86
C GLN A 75 -2.90 -0.69 -16.63
N LYS A 76 -2.54 -1.85 -16.06
CA LYS A 76 -3.16 -2.32 -14.82
C LYS A 76 -3.01 -1.33 -13.67
N ARG A 77 -1.83 -0.70 -13.55
CA ARG A 77 -1.55 0.31 -12.54
C ARG A 77 -2.50 1.49 -12.68
N ASN A 78 -2.71 1.98 -13.91
CA ASN A 78 -3.65 3.07 -14.18
C ASN A 78 -5.10 2.69 -13.84
N GLU A 79 -5.53 1.45 -14.15
CA GLU A 79 -6.85 0.95 -13.77
C GLU A 79 -7.02 0.86 -12.24
N GLY A 80 -5.98 0.41 -11.53
CA GLY A 80 -5.96 0.40 -10.07
C GLY A 80 -6.08 1.80 -9.47
N ILE A 81 -5.34 2.77 -10.02
CA ILE A 81 -5.45 4.18 -9.63
C ILE A 81 -6.88 4.70 -9.88
N ALA A 82 -7.47 4.35 -11.03
CA ALA A 82 -8.84 4.76 -11.35
C ALA A 82 -9.87 4.16 -10.37
N ILE A 83 -9.69 2.92 -9.91
CA ILE A 83 -10.50 2.34 -8.83
C ILE A 83 -10.31 3.13 -7.53
N GLU A 84 -9.06 3.29 -7.11
CA GLU A 84 -8.72 3.85 -5.80
C GLU A 84 -9.32 5.25 -5.60
N PHE A 85 -9.18 6.12 -6.61
CA PHE A 85 -9.66 7.50 -6.57
C PHE A 85 -11.04 7.69 -7.21
N GLY A 86 -11.68 6.61 -7.64
CA GLY A 86 -13.05 6.62 -8.13
C GLY A 86 -14.06 6.91 -7.04
N SER A 87 -15.27 7.31 -7.42
CA SER A 87 -16.35 7.66 -6.48
C SER A 87 -17.24 6.49 -6.07
N ASN A 88 -17.11 5.33 -6.72
CA ASN A 88 -17.90 4.14 -6.42
C ASN A 88 -17.00 2.96 -6.08
N HIS A 89 -17.04 2.54 -4.82
CA HIS A 89 -16.32 1.37 -4.32
C HIS A 89 -17.23 0.20 -3.97
N ASP A 90 -18.50 0.21 -4.41
CA ASP A 90 -19.40 -0.92 -4.19
C ASP A 90 -18.89 -2.18 -4.89
N GLY A 91 -18.80 -3.28 -4.15
CA GLY A 91 -18.25 -4.55 -4.62
C GLY A 91 -16.73 -4.56 -4.87
N ILE A 92 -16.03 -3.44 -4.69
CA ILE A 92 -14.58 -3.38 -4.84
C ILE A 92 -13.90 -4.04 -3.64
N VAL A 93 -12.82 -4.77 -3.92
CA VAL A 93 -11.94 -5.35 -2.90
C VAL A 93 -10.57 -4.68 -2.96
N PHE A 94 -10.02 -4.33 -1.79
CA PHE A 94 -8.75 -3.64 -1.69
C PHE A 94 -7.65 -4.55 -1.14
N PRO A 95 -6.39 -4.37 -1.55
CA PRO A 95 -5.27 -4.98 -0.85
C PRO A 95 -5.25 -4.51 0.61
N ASN A 96 -4.87 -5.42 1.52
CA ASN A 96 -4.63 -5.03 2.89
C ASN A 96 -3.13 -4.79 3.12
N LEU A 97 -2.81 -3.82 3.97
CA LEU A 97 -1.43 -3.46 4.33
C LEU A 97 -1.23 -3.61 5.83
N THR A 98 -0.20 -4.33 6.24
CA THR A 98 0.05 -4.66 7.65
C THR A 98 1.52 -4.64 8.01
N GLU A 99 1.79 -4.61 9.31
CA GLU A 99 3.13 -4.79 9.89
C GLU A 99 3.39 -6.24 10.33
N THR A 100 2.34 -7.02 10.53
CA THR A 100 2.45 -8.42 10.91
C THR A 100 2.25 -9.35 9.70
N SER A 101 2.98 -10.46 9.69
CA SER A 101 2.82 -11.55 8.72
C SER A 101 1.65 -12.50 9.06
N ILE A 102 0.86 -12.18 10.09
CA ILE A 102 -0.29 -12.98 10.53
C ILE A 102 -1.52 -12.10 10.48
N TRP A 103 -2.20 -12.12 9.33
CA TRP A 103 -3.38 -11.31 9.10
C TRP A 103 -4.48 -12.09 8.41
N LYS A 104 -5.73 -11.77 8.76
CA LYS A 104 -6.90 -12.22 8.00
C LYS A 104 -7.40 -11.03 7.20
N TRP A 105 -7.38 -11.16 5.87
CA TRP A 105 -7.88 -10.12 4.98
C TRP A 105 -9.30 -9.68 5.35
N LYS A 106 -9.56 -8.38 5.21
CA LYS A 106 -10.82 -7.70 5.49
C LYS A 106 -11.10 -6.78 4.32
N ASN A 107 -12.34 -6.74 3.84
CA ASN A 107 -12.70 -5.82 2.77
C ASN A 107 -12.77 -4.38 3.29
N LYS A 108 -11.63 -3.69 3.38
CA LYS A 108 -11.52 -2.32 3.83
C LYS A 108 -10.37 -1.65 3.08
N GLN A 109 -10.66 -0.54 2.41
CA GLN A 109 -9.63 0.31 1.80
C GLN A 109 -8.60 0.76 2.85
N PRO A 110 -7.29 0.65 2.56
CA PRO A 110 -6.25 1.26 3.37
C PRO A 110 -6.41 2.77 3.47
N VAL A 111 -6.13 3.33 4.64
CA VAL A 111 -6.20 4.79 4.84
C VAL A 111 -4.86 5.39 4.44
N TYR A 112 -4.86 6.48 3.68
CA TYR A 112 -3.63 7.20 3.35
C TYR A 112 -2.99 7.83 4.59
N HIS A 113 -1.66 7.79 4.65
CA HIS A 113 -0.93 8.57 5.62
C HIS A 113 -0.78 10.00 5.12
N SER A 114 -1.28 10.97 5.89
CA SER A 114 -1.28 12.40 5.54
C SER A 114 0.10 12.95 5.22
N ASN A 115 1.13 12.49 5.95
CA ASN A 115 2.52 12.91 5.73
C ASN A 115 3.28 11.95 4.79
N GLN A 116 2.56 11.22 3.93
CA GLN A 116 3.12 10.42 2.81
C GLN A 116 4.16 9.37 3.22
N GLY A 117 4.19 8.96 4.50
CA GLY A 117 5.15 7.99 5.04
C GLY A 117 6.33 8.62 5.78
N CYS A 118 6.36 9.95 5.92
CA CYS A 118 7.31 10.66 6.76
C CYS A 118 6.73 10.86 8.16
N TYR A 119 7.54 10.74 9.21
CA TYR A 119 7.11 11.15 10.55
C TYR A 119 6.98 12.68 10.64
N GLU A 120 5.92 13.16 11.29
CA GLU A 120 5.56 14.60 11.35
C GLU A 120 6.65 15.46 12.00
N GLY A 121 7.50 14.88 12.83
CA GLY A 121 8.62 15.56 13.48
C GLY A 121 9.94 15.49 12.70
N TYR A 122 9.95 15.00 11.46
CA TYR A 122 11.09 15.25 10.57
C TYR A 122 11.00 16.71 10.12
N GLU A 123 11.83 17.56 10.73
CA GLU A 123 12.15 18.85 10.13
C GLU A 123 13.16 18.59 9.02
N ASP A 124 12.89 19.11 7.82
CA ASP A 124 13.89 19.18 6.76
C ASP A 124 14.96 20.14 7.30
N ASP A 125 16.12 19.60 7.69
CA ASP A 125 17.30 20.40 8.03
C ASP A 125 17.77 21.09 6.72
N GLU A 126 17.11 22.19 6.35
CA GLU A 126 17.49 23.06 5.22
C GLU A 126 18.76 23.86 5.51
#